data_AF-A0A2N7I2J3-F1
#
_entry.id   AF-A0A2N7I2J3-F1
#
_cell.length_a   1.000
_cell.length_b   1.000
_cell.length_c   1.000
_cell.angle_alpha   90.00
_cell.angle_beta   90.00
_cell.angle_gamma   90.00
#
_symmetry.space_group_name_H-M   'P 1'
#
loop_
_entity.id
_entity.type
_entity.pdbx_description
1 polymer ?
#
loop_
_entity_poly.entity_id
_entity_poly.type
_entity_poly.pdbx_seq_one_letter_code
_entity_poly.pdbx_strand_id
1 'polypeptide(L)'
;MKRIVATGTQLSLTLAATVGLMQVSLPCVAAGFSPDIAGQVNLEHRQFFSDGLQGQDKGQSSLVLQPEFYWEQEEGNGSFTFTPFYRLDSEDDERTHGDIREALYLTYWDDYELRAGVGKVFWGVTESAHLVDVVNQTDAIESVDGESKLGQPMVHFTSIKEWGTIDAMLLPYFRERTFAGEDGRLRPTVPVSDDALYESSREEKHVDVALRYSQMYGDWDVGLSYLGGTNRDPYYRVQGNQLKPYYAQMQHFGLDVQGILGDWLWKLESIYRDSYDNHTGVATGFEYTWVGALESYWDIGFIAEYLY
;
A
#
# COMPACT_ATOMS: atom_id res chain seq x y z
N MET A 1 37.07 33.61 1.88
CA MET A 1 35.99 33.64 0.86
C MET A 1 35.05 32.47 1.12
N LYS A 2 33.87 32.73 1.70
CA LYS A 2 32.84 31.72 1.94
C LYS A 2 32.03 31.57 0.66
N ARG A 3 32.00 30.36 0.07
CA ARG A 3 31.07 30.02 -1.02
C ARG A 3 29.71 29.78 -0.38
N ILE A 4 28.74 30.58 -0.79
CA ILE A 4 27.31 30.36 -0.52
C ILE A 4 26.87 29.26 -1.50
N VAL A 5 26.49 28.10 -0.97
CA VAL A 5 25.80 27.07 -1.74
C VAL A 5 24.32 27.45 -1.70
N ALA A 6 23.78 27.84 -2.84
CA ALA A 6 22.35 28.06 -2.99
C ALA A 6 21.66 26.69 -3.02
N THR A 7 20.88 26.38 -2.00
CA THR A 7 19.91 25.29 -2.01
C THR A 7 18.80 25.66 -2.98
N GLY A 8 18.87 25.10 -4.20
CA GLY A 8 17.81 25.23 -5.19
C GLY A 8 16.60 24.42 -4.75
N THR A 9 15.52 25.09 -4.39
CA THR A 9 14.19 24.52 -4.26
C THR A 9 13.76 24.04 -5.66
N GLN A 10 13.69 22.72 -5.87
CA GLN A 10 13.12 22.16 -7.10
C GLN A 10 11.59 22.20 -6.96
N LEU A 11 10.95 23.10 -7.72
CA LEU A 11 9.52 23.03 -7.97
C LEU A 11 9.28 21.96 -9.03
N SER A 12 8.59 20.87 -8.67
CA SER A 12 8.02 19.91 -9.62
C SER A 12 6.55 20.27 -9.87
N LEU A 13 6.15 20.41 -11.14
CA LEU A 13 4.73 20.51 -11.50
C LEU A 13 4.30 19.14 -12.02
N THR A 14 3.60 18.36 -11.19
CA THR A 14 2.97 17.11 -11.64
C THR A 14 1.64 17.47 -12.27
N LEU A 15 1.53 17.39 -13.60
CA LEU A 15 0.25 17.50 -14.30
C LEU A 15 -0.30 16.09 -14.50
N ALA A 16 -0.93 15.54 -13.47
CA ALA A 16 -1.75 14.34 -13.61
C ALA A 16 -3.08 14.75 -14.27
N ALA A 17 -3.15 14.67 -15.59
CA ALA A 17 -4.41 14.76 -16.31
C ALA A 17 -5.06 13.36 -16.33
N THR A 18 -5.83 13.04 -15.30
CA THR A 18 -6.68 11.83 -15.32
C THR A 18 -7.81 12.06 -16.32
N VAL A 19 -7.61 11.64 -17.56
CA VAL A 19 -8.65 11.68 -18.59
C VAL A 19 -9.55 10.46 -18.43
N GLY A 20 -10.63 10.63 -17.68
CA GLY A 20 -11.89 9.91 -17.86
C GLY A 20 -12.01 8.53 -17.22
N LEU A 21 -12.85 8.45 -16.18
CA LEU A 21 -13.65 7.26 -15.92
C LEU A 21 -14.54 7.01 -17.14
N MET A 22 -14.14 6.08 -18.00
CA MET A 22 -15.03 5.52 -19.01
C MET A 22 -15.65 4.26 -18.43
N GLN A 23 -16.81 4.39 -17.78
CA GLN A 23 -17.66 3.22 -17.50
C GLN A 23 -18.16 2.70 -18.85
N VAL A 24 -17.47 1.69 -19.38
CA VAL A 24 -17.94 0.92 -20.53
C VAL A 24 -18.62 -0.33 -19.98
N SER A 25 -19.88 -0.19 -19.59
CA SER A 25 -20.74 -1.35 -19.32
C SER A 25 -21.08 -2.00 -20.66
N LEU A 26 -20.34 -3.04 -21.05
CA LEU A 26 -20.72 -3.91 -22.16
C LEU A 26 -21.64 -5.00 -21.59
N PRO A 27 -22.96 -4.99 -21.87
CA PRO A 27 -23.81 -6.12 -21.55
C PRO A 27 -23.43 -7.28 -22.49
N CYS A 28 -22.53 -8.15 -22.03
CA CYS A 28 -22.37 -9.45 -22.66
C CYS A 28 -23.52 -10.33 -22.17
N VAL A 29 -24.53 -10.53 -23.03
CA VAL A 29 -25.60 -11.48 -22.77
C VAL A 29 -25.05 -12.88 -22.97
N ALA A 30 -24.44 -13.44 -21.92
CA ALA A 30 -24.20 -14.87 -21.78
C ALA A 30 -24.88 -15.34 -20.50
N ALA A 31 -25.84 -16.24 -20.65
CA ALA A 31 -26.62 -16.78 -19.54
C ALA A 31 -25.71 -17.55 -18.57
N GLY A 32 -25.68 -17.08 -17.31
CA GLY A 32 -24.93 -17.65 -16.19
C GLY A 32 -23.46 -17.19 -16.16
N PHE A 33 -23.06 -16.43 -15.14
CA PHE A 33 -21.69 -15.94 -14.91
C PHE A 33 -21.14 -14.89 -15.91
N SER A 34 -21.76 -13.71 -15.98
CA SER A 34 -21.11 -12.54 -16.59
C SER A 34 -20.46 -11.69 -15.49
N PRO A 35 -19.14 -11.39 -15.56
CA PRO A 35 -18.52 -10.49 -14.60
C PRO A 35 -19.04 -9.08 -14.76
N ASP A 36 -19.14 -8.37 -13.65
CA ASP A 36 -19.09 -6.92 -13.67
C ASP A 36 -17.66 -6.50 -14.02
N ILE A 37 -17.55 -5.60 -14.99
CA ILE A 37 -16.26 -5.11 -15.49
C ILE A 37 -16.14 -3.63 -15.15
N ALA A 38 -15.11 -3.30 -14.39
CA ALA A 38 -14.71 -1.94 -14.08
C ALA A 38 -13.21 -1.76 -14.42
N GLY A 39 -12.65 -0.62 -14.05
CA GLY A 39 -11.22 -0.38 -14.14
C GLY A 39 -10.86 1.01 -14.62
N GLN A 40 -9.57 1.21 -14.82
CA GLN A 40 -9.00 2.50 -15.18
C GLN A 40 -7.93 2.38 -16.27
N VAL A 41 -7.85 3.45 -17.07
CA VAL A 41 -6.79 3.69 -18.04
C VAL A 41 -6.21 5.06 -17.74
N ASN A 42 -4.92 5.14 -17.40
CA ASN A 42 -4.27 6.41 -17.08
C ASN A 42 -3.19 6.72 -18.11
N LEU A 43 -3.23 7.94 -18.67
CA LEU A 43 -2.12 8.51 -19.42
C LEU A 43 -1.44 9.53 -18.52
N GLU A 44 -0.20 9.24 -18.13
CA GLU A 44 0.58 10.09 -17.23
C GLU A 44 1.73 10.75 -17.98
N HIS A 45 2.00 12.02 -17.66
CA HIS A 45 3.21 12.70 -18.11
C HIS A 45 3.82 13.49 -16.95
N ARG A 46 5.12 13.30 -16.73
CA ARG A 46 5.91 13.99 -15.72
C ARG A 46 7.01 14.79 -16.40
N GLN A 47 7.12 16.06 -16.03
CA GLN A 47 8.11 16.98 -16.58
C GLN A 47 8.90 17.67 -15.45
N PHE A 48 10.22 17.62 -15.55
CA PHE A 48 11.17 18.30 -14.68
C PHE A 48 11.85 19.45 -15.43
N PHE A 49 12.22 20.50 -14.71
CA PHE A 49 12.91 21.66 -15.28
C PHE A 49 14.43 21.49 -15.36
N SER A 50 14.98 20.46 -14.71
CA SER A 50 16.40 20.15 -14.69
C SER A 50 16.64 18.65 -14.82
N ASP A 51 17.79 18.30 -15.39
CA ASP A 51 18.27 16.93 -15.45
C ASP A 51 18.35 16.31 -14.04
N GLY A 52 18.26 14.99 -13.98
CA GLY A 52 18.44 14.22 -12.77
C GLY A 52 19.84 14.33 -12.19
N LEU A 53 19.94 14.14 -10.88
CA LEU A 53 21.20 14.22 -10.15
C LEU A 53 22.24 13.22 -10.69
N GLN A 54 21.78 12.13 -11.31
CA GLN A 54 22.60 11.09 -11.93
C GLN A 54 22.51 11.11 -13.47
N GLY A 55 21.97 12.19 -14.06
CA GLY A 55 21.84 12.34 -15.52
C GLY A 55 20.51 11.85 -16.11
N GLN A 56 19.51 11.55 -15.29
CA GLN A 56 18.19 11.11 -15.75
C GLN A 56 17.46 12.22 -16.53
N ASP A 57 16.58 11.81 -17.46
CA ASP A 57 15.84 12.72 -18.32
C ASP A 57 14.86 13.62 -17.51
N LYS A 58 14.39 14.67 -18.19
CA LYS A 58 13.43 15.65 -17.73
C LYS A 58 11.99 15.25 -18.04
N GLY A 59 11.73 14.47 -19.09
CA GLY A 59 10.37 14.08 -19.48
C GLY A 59 10.17 12.59 -19.25
N GLN A 60 8.99 12.20 -18.76
CA GLN A 60 8.62 10.79 -18.63
C GLN A 60 7.12 10.65 -18.89
N SER A 61 6.74 9.78 -19.82
CA SER A 61 5.32 9.52 -20.12
C SER A 61 5.01 8.05 -19.92
N SER A 62 3.81 7.73 -19.45
CA SER A 62 3.42 6.33 -19.25
C SER A 62 1.93 6.11 -19.47
N LEU A 63 1.59 4.88 -19.86
CA LEU A 63 0.23 4.37 -19.97
C LEU A 63 0.02 3.29 -18.91
N VAL A 64 -1.08 3.36 -18.18
CA VAL A 64 -1.50 2.36 -17.19
C VAL A 64 -2.83 1.76 -17.62
N LEU A 65 -2.94 0.45 -17.53
CA LEU A 65 -4.17 -0.32 -17.71
C LEU A 65 -4.42 -1.15 -16.45
N GLN A 66 -5.59 -0.99 -15.84
CA GLN A 66 -6.01 -1.78 -14.69
C GLN A 66 -7.50 -2.07 -14.79
N PRO A 67 -7.91 -3.05 -15.63
CA PRO A 67 -9.27 -3.56 -15.59
C PRO A 67 -9.51 -4.32 -14.30
N GLU A 68 -10.77 -4.38 -13.90
CA GLU A 68 -11.26 -5.12 -12.74
C GLU A 68 -12.42 -5.99 -13.21
N PHE A 69 -12.36 -7.27 -12.86
CA PHE A 69 -13.40 -8.24 -13.14
C PHE A 69 -13.92 -8.78 -11.82
N TYR A 70 -15.22 -8.60 -11.59
CA TYR A 70 -15.91 -9.02 -10.39
C TYR A 70 -16.97 -10.05 -10.72
N TRP A 71 -16.95 -11.18 -10.04
CA TRP A 71 -17.97 -12.21 -10.13
C TRP A 71 -18.59 -12.44 -8.76
N GLU A 72 -19.91 -12.33 -8.67
CA GLU A 72 -20.66 -12.71 -7.48
C GLU A 72 -21.31 -14.09 -7.67
N GLN A 73 -21.34 -14.90 -6.61
CA GLN A 73 -22.06 -16.17 -6.62
C GLN A 73 -23.56 -15.92 -6.64
N GLU A 74 -24.34 -16.79 -7.29
CA GLU A 74 -25.80 -16.64 -7.40
C GLU A 74 -26.52 -16.62 -6.04
N GLU A 75 -25.98 -17.32 -5.05
CA GLU A 75 -26.51 -17.34 -3.68
C GLU A 75 -26.11 -16.11 -2.85
N GLY A 76 -25.27 -15.22 -3.40
CA GLY A 76 -24.73 -14.02 -2.76
C GLY A 76 -23.63 -14.28 -1.72
N ASN A 77 -23.42 -15.51 -1.27
CA ASN A 77 -22.49 -15.90 -0.19
C ASN A 77 -20.99 -15.94 -0.56
N GLY A 78 -20.61 -15.30 -1.65
CA GLY A 78 -19.21 -15.08 -1.97
C GLY A 78 -18.98 -14.48 -3.35
N SER A 79 -17.74 -14.11 -3.60
CA SER A 79 -17.32 -13.42 -4.80
C SER A 79 -15.88 -13.76 -5.17
N PHE A 80 -15.54 -13.46 -6.41
CA PHE A 80 -14.17 -13.51 -6.91
C PHE A 80 -13.85 -12.18 -7.59
N THR A 81 -12.69 -11.61 -7.26
CA THR A 81 -12.18 -10.38 -7.87
C THR A 81 -10.86 -10.66 -8.56
N PHE A 82 -10.72 -10.22 -9.81
CA PHE A 82 -9.48 -10.29 -10.58
C PHE A 82 -9.13 -8.92 -11.16
N THR A 83 -7.97 -8.39 -10.76
CA THR A 83 -7.52 -7.05 -11.11
C THR A 83 -6.09 -7.13 -11.66
N PRO A 84 -5.91 -7.48 -12.95
CA PRO A 84 -4.61 -7.40 -13.57
C PRO A 84 -4.21 -5.93 -13.77
N PHE A 85 -2.92 -5.67 -13.73
CA PHE A 85 -2.33 -4.36 -13.89
C PHE A 85 -1.21 -4.42 -14.90
N TYR A 86 -1.10 -3.37 -15.72
CA TYR A 86 0.02 -3.20 -16.62
C TYR A 86 0.37 -1.72 -16.75
N ARG A 87 1.65 -1.41 -16.65
CA ARG A 87 2.22 -0.09 -16.96
C ARG A 87 3.21 -0.23 -18.11
N LEU A 88 3.15 0.72 -19.04
CA LEU A 88 4.16 0.96 -20.06
C LEU A 88 4.74 2.35 -19.83
N ASP A 89 6.03 2.43 -19.54
CA ASP A 89 6.76 3.66 -19.26
C ASP A 89 7.74 3.98 -20.40
N SER A 90 7.94 5.26 -20.70
CA SER A 90 8.83 5.68 -21.80
C SER A 90 10.31 5.76 -21.42
N GLU A 91 10.63 5.86 -20.13
CA GLU A 91 11.99 6.15 -19.66
C GLU A 91 12.60 5.02 -18.83
N ASP A 92 11.80 4.37 -18.00
CA ASP A 92 12.27 3.43 -16.98
C ASP A 92 11.74 2.02 -17.28
N ASP A 93 12.62 1.13 -17.74
CA ASP A 93 12.28 -0.24 -18.12
C ASP A 93 11.71 -1.03 -16.93
N GLU A 94 12.24 -0.82 -15.74
CA GLU A 94 11.74 -1.42 -14.49
C GLU A 94 10.31 -0.96 -14.18
N ARG A 95 9.93 0.26 -14.60
CA ARG A 95 8.58 0.83 -14.44
C ARG A 95 7.61 0.33 -15.52
N THR A 96 8.10 -0.32 -16.57
CA THR A 96 7.26 -1.10 -17.48
C THR A 96 7.05 -2.49 -16.92
N HIS A 97 5.91 -2.73 -16.26
CA HIS A 97 5.65 -4.00 -15.60
C HIS A 97 4.19 -4.44 -15.66
N GLY A 98 3.98 -5.74 -15.45
CA GLY A 98 2.67 -6.34 -15.26
C GLY A 98 2.56 -7.00 -13.89
N ASP A 99 1.42 -6.82 -13.24
CA ASP A 99 1.15 -7.37 -11.91
C ASP A 99 -0.29 -7.90 -11.83
N ILE A 100 -0.52 -8.81 -10.88
CA ILE A 100 -1.88 -9.16 -10.43
C ILE A 100 -2.08 -8.42 -9.12
N ARG A 101 -2.84 -7.32 -9.17
CA ARG A 101 -3.17 -6.55 -7.97
C ARG A 101 -4.03 -7.36 -7.03
N GLU A 102 -5.01 -8.03 -7.61
CA GLU A 102 -5.92 -8.93 -6.90
C GLU A 102 -6.30 -10.13 -7.75
N ALA A 103 -6.39 -11.27 -7.11
CA ALA A 103 -6.98 -12.51 -7.60
C ALA A 103 -7.52 -13.22 -6.35
N LEU A 104 -8.64 -12.73 -5.84
CA LEU A 104 -9.10 -13.01 -4.49
C LEU A 104 -10.49 -13.63 -4.51
N TYR A 105 -10.61 -14.82 -3.92
CA TYR A 105 -11.90 -15.42 -3.62
C TYR A 105 -12.30 -15.05 -2.19
N LEU A 106 -13.54 -14.59 -2.01
CA LEU A 106 -14.17 -14.29 -0.74
C LEU A 106 -15.40 -15.18 -0.59
N THR A 107 -15.55 -15.81 0.56
CA THR A 107 -16.81 -16.42 0.98
C THR A 107 -17.06 -16.09 2.44
N TYR A 108 -18.33 -16.04 2.81
CA TYR A 108 -18.74 -15.70 4.16
C TYR A 108 -19.94 -16.55 4.57
N TRP A 109 -20.01 -16.88 5.85
CA TRP A 109 -21.08 -17.67 6.45
C TRP A 109 -21.25 -17.28 7.92
N ASP A 110 -22.50 -17.09 8.34
CA ASP A 110 -22.84 -16.61 9.68
C ASP A 110 -22.04 -15.33 10.04
N ASP A 111 -21.05 -15.49 10.92
CA ASP A 111 -20.19 -14.47 11.52
C ASP A 111 -18.72 -14.60 11.07
N TYR A 112 -18.48 -15.31 9.96
CA TYR A 112 -17.14 -15.67 9.50
C TYR A 112 -16.93 -15.28 8.04
N GLU A 113 -15.72 -14.84 7.72
CA GLU A 113 -15.26 -14.63 6.36
C GLU A 113 -13.99 -15.45 6.10
N LEU A 114 -13.85 -15.93 4.87
CA LEU A 114 -12.63 -16.55 4.37
C LEU A 114 -12.26 -15.93 3.03
N ARG A 115 -11.05 -15.40 2.97
CA ARG A 115 -10.41 -14.86 1.77
C ARG A 115 -9.23 -15.74 1.39
N ALA A 116 -9.13 -16.10 0.12
CA ALA A 116 -8.02 -16.91 -0.38
C ALA A 116 -7.59 -16.45 -1.77
N GLY A 117 -6.29 -16.23 -1.96
CA GLY A 117 -5.74 -15.76 -3.23
C GLY A 117 -4.70 -14.67 -3.03
N VAL A 118 -4.67 -13.69 -3.93
CA VAL A 118 -3.81 -12.50 -3.84
C VAL A 118 -4.69 -11.30 -3.56
N GLY A 119 -4.46 -10.59 -2.46
CA GLY A 119 -5.26 -9.42 -2.10
C GLY A 119 -4.49 -8.39 -1.31
N LYS A 120 -5.12 -7.23 -1.09
CA LYS A 120 -4.56 -6.16 -0.26
C LYS A 120 -5.32 -6.07 1.07
N VAL A 121 -4.56 -5.89 2.13
CA VAL A 121 -5.05 -5.65 3.49
C VAL A 121 -4.50 -4.29 3.90
N PHE A 122 -5.33 -3.50 4.56
CA PHE A 122 -4.90 -2.24 5.16
C PHE A 122 -5.25 -2.26 6.63
N TRP A 123 -4.24 -2.01 7.46
CA TRP A 123 -4.40 -1.75 8.88
C TRP A 123 -3.83 -0.37 9.16
N GLY A 124 -4.61 0.52 9.76
CA GLY A 124 -4.12 1.85 10.09
C GLY A 124 -5.25 2.84 10.30
N VAL A 125 -4.93 3.91 10.99
CA VAL A 125 -5.82 5.01 11.36
C VAL A 125 -5.17 6.37 11.09
N THR A 126 -3.84 6.50 11.07
CA THR A 126 -3.15 7.76 10.78
C THR A 126 -3.01 8.00 9.27
N GLU A 127 -2.76 9.25 8.85
CA GLU A 127 -2.72 9.64 7.43
C GLU A 127 -1.30 9.75 6.85
N SER A 128 -0.34 10.23 7.64
CA SER A 128 1.03 10.52 7.14
C SER A 128 1.96 9.30 7.12
N ALA A 129 1.67 8.31 7.97
CA ALA A 129 2.40 7.06 8.05
C ALA A 129 1.48 5.98 8.61
N HIS A 130 1.46 4.83 7.96
CA HIS A 130 0.68 3.66 8.38
C HIS A 130 1.64 2.63 9.00
N LEU A 131 2.01 2.85 10.26
CA LEU A 131 3.02 2.05 10.96
C LEU A 131 2.57 0.60 11.12
N VAL A 132 1.28 0.38 11.37
CA VAL A 132 0.72 -0.98 11.54
C VAL A 132 0.38 -1.67 10.21
N ASP A 133 0.44 -0.96 9.08
CA ASP A 133 0.17 -1.50 7.74
C ASP A 133 1.38 -2.28 7.18
N VAL A 134 1.56 -3.51 7.68
CA VAL A 134 2.75 -4.32 7.40
C VAL A 134 2.48 -5.65 6.71
N VAL A 135 1.23 -5.97 6.40
CA VAL A 135 0.90 -7.26 5.74
C VAL A 135 1.42 -7.26 4.31
N ASN A 136 1.06 -6.22 3.56
CA ASN A 136 1.38 -6.05 2.15
C ASN A 136 2.72 -5.33 1.95
N GLN A 137 3.45 -5.72 0.92
CA GLN A 137 4.69 -5.08 0.53
C GLN A 137 4.41 -3.77 -0.22
N THR A 138 5.21 -2.73 0.01
CA THR A 138 5.17 -1.49 -0.78
C THR A 138 5.60 -1.72 -2.23
N ASP A 139 4.87 -1.10 -3.16
CA ASP A 139 5.16 -1.01 -4.58
C ASP A 139 5.81 0.35 -4.89
N ALA A 140 7.11 0.47 -4.59
CA ALA A 140 7.78 1.78 -4.56
C ALA A 140 8.00 2.38 -5.97
N ILE A 141 7.81 1.59 -7.02
CA ILE A 141 7.88 2.09 -8.40
C ILE A 141 6.60 2.79 -8.85
N GLU A 142 5.47 2.46 -8.22
CA GLU A 142 4.18 3.09 -8.50
C GLU A 142 3.96 4.36 -7.67
N SER A 143 4.43 4.36 -6.43
CA SER A 143 4.32 5.53 -5.54
C SER A 143 5.55 5.70 -4.66
N VAL A 144 6.12 6.90 -4.68
CA VAL A 144 7.36 7.23 -3.95
C VAL A 144 7.11 7.53 -2.47
N ASP A 145 5.88 7.92 -2.13
CA ASP A 145 5.41 8.12 -0.75
C ASP A 145 5.23 6.79 0.01
N GLY A 146 5.07 5.68 -0.69
CA GLY A 146 4.96 4.34 -0.13
C GLY A 146 3.52 3.83 0.05
N GLU A 147 2.54 4.57 -0.46
CA GLU A 147 1.11 4.31 -0.32
C GLU A 147 0.60 3.16 -1.21
N SER A 148 1.22 2.98 -2.37
CA SER A 148 0.91 1.84 -3.24
C SER A 148 1.47 0.56 -2.66
N LYS A 149 0.60 -0.43 -2.47
CA LYS A 149 0.96 -1.78 -2.00
C LYS A 149 0.77 -2.83 -3.09
N LEU A 150 1.62 -3.86 -3.08
CA LEU A 150 1.48 -5.08 -3.86
C LEU A 150 0.39 -5.98 -3.25
N GLY A 151 -0.31 -6.74 -4.10
CA GLY A 151 -1.21 -7.79 -3.63
C GLY A 151 -0.41 -8.92 -2.96
N GLN A 152 -0.84 -9.36 -1.78
CA GLN A 152 -0.18 -10.39 -0.96
C GLN A 152 -0.90 -11.73 -1.14
N PRO A 153 -0.19 -12.80 -1.55
CA PRO A 153 -0.71 -14.15 -1.49
C PRO A 153 -1.06 -14.52 -0.04
N MET A 154 -2.31 -14.91 0.21
CA MET A 154 -2.82 -15.15 1.56
C MET A 154 -3.98 -16.13 1.61
N VAL A 155 -4.11 -16.77 2.77
CA VAL A 155 -5.37 -17.29 3.29
C VAL A 155 -5.69 -16.48 4.54
N HIS A 156 -6.79 -15.74 4.51
CA HIS A 156 -7.20 -14.80 5.54
C HIS A 156 -8.58 -15.17 6.06
N PHE A 157 -8.63 -15.56 7.33
CA PHE A 157 -9.85 -15.89 8.04
C PHE A 157 -10.23 -14.75 8.98
N THR A 158 -11.48 -14.32 8.94
CA THR A 158 -12.03 -13.32 9.85
C THR A 158 -13.18 -13.92 10.65
N SER A 159 -13.19 -13.68 11.96
CA SER A 159 -14.30 -14.02 12.85
C SER A 159 -14.82 -12.74 13.49
N ILE A 160 -16.09 -12.41 13.26
CA ILE A 160 -16.73 -11.19 13.72
C ILE A 160 -17.70 -11.55 14.84
N LYS A 161 -17.44 -11.11 16.08
CA LYS A 161 -18.27 -11.45 17.25
C LYS A 161 -18.59 -10.20 18.06
N GLU A 162 -19.56 -10.31 18.98
CA GLU A 162 -19.90 -9.21 19.89
C GLU A 162 -18.72 -8.75 20.76
N TRP A 163 -17.78 -9.67 21.04
CA TRP A 163 -16.55 -9.36 21.80
C TRP A 163 -15.40 -8.83 20.92
N GLY A 164 -15.59 -8.73 19.60
CA GLY A 164 -14.63 -8.16 18.67
C GLY A 164 -14.38 -9.02 17.44
N THR A 165 -13.49 -8.51 16.60
CA THR A 165 -13.09 -9.12 15.33
C THR A 165 -11.69 -9.71 15.45
N ILE A 166 -11.51 -10.95 15.02
CA ILE A 166 -10.19 -11.57 14.85
C ILE A 166 -9.93 -11.78 13.37
N ASP A 167 -8.79 -11.29 12.89
CA ASP A 167 -8.20 -11.62 11.59
C ASP A 167 -7.00 -12.54 11.80
N ALA A 168 -7.00 -13.70 11.15
CA ALA A 168 -5.88 -14.64 11.17
C ALA A 168 -5.46 -14.96 9.73
N MET A 169 -4.17 -14.80 9.44
CA MET A 169 -3.63 -14.92 8.08
C MET A 169 -2.45 -15.88 8.02
N LEU A 170 -2.44 -16.70 6.98
CA LEU A 170 -1.27 -17.42 6.50
C LEU A 170 -0.82 -16.80 5.18
N LEU A 171 0.45 -16.45 5.09
CA LEU A 171 1.04 -15.75 3.94
C LEU A 171 2.09 -16.67 3.32
N PRO A 172 1.70 -17.52 2.34
CA PRO A 172 2.57 -18.60 1.85
C PRO A 172 3.70 -18.13 0.91
N TYR A 173 3.69 -16.87 0.49
CA TYR A 173 4.64 -16.33 -0.47
C TYR A 173 4.88 -14.85 -0.22
N PHE A 174 6.13 -14.49 0.07
CA PHE A 174 6.59 -13.12 0.21
C PHE A 174 6.81 -12.47 -1.16
N ARG A 175 6.51 -11.18 -1.27
CA ARG A 175 6.79 -10.39 -2.48
C ARG A 175 7.80 -9.31 -2.15
N GLU A 176 8.77 -9.14 -3.03
CA GLU A 176 9.81 -8.13 -2.89
C GLU A 176 9.28 -6.72 -3.17
N ARG A 177 9.88 -5.71 -2.55
CA ARG A 177 9.68 -4.31 -2.92
C ARG A 177 10.15 -4.09 -4.35
N THR A 178 9.33 -3.45 -5.18
CA THR A 178 9.74 -2.96 -6.50
C THR A 178 10.58 -1.70 -6.35
N PHE A 179 11.54 -1.48 -7.25
CA PHE A 179 12.38 -0.28 -7.25
C PHE A 179 12.50 0.27 -8.66
N ALA A 180 12.53 1.61 -8.77
CA ALA A 180 12.81 2.27 -10.04
C ALA A 180 14.24 1.98 -10.54
N GLY A 181 14.37 1.83 -11.85
CA GLY A 181 15.62 1.51 -12.54
C GLY A 181 16.59 2.68 -12.59
N GLU A 182 17.70 2.53 -13.31
CA GLU A 182 18.75 3.57 -13.37
C GLU A 182 18.31 4.86 -14.08
N ASP A 183 17.42 4.72 -15.06
CA ASP A 183 16.86 5.84 -15.82
C ASP A 183 15.66 6.48 -15.11
N GLY A 184 15.10 5.78 -14.12
CA GLY A 184 14.03 6.25 -13.24
C GLY A 184 14.38 7.55 -12.51
N ARG A 185 13.56 8.59 -12.72
CA ARG A 185 13.85 9.92 -12.14
C ARG A 185 13.63 10.01 -10.62
N LEU A 186 12.72 9.20 -10.08
CA LEU A 186 12.37 9.15 -8.65
C LEU A 186 12.95 7.91 -7.96
N ARG A 187 14.16 7.49 -8.36
CA ARG A 187 14.90 6.39 -7.75
C ARG A 187 15.75 6.85 -6.55
N PRO A 188 16.14 5.93 -5.65
CA PRO A 188 17.21 6.18 -4.69
C PRO A 188 18.52 6.55 -5.38
N THR A 189 19.37 7.36 -4.73
CA THR A 189 20.64 7.82 -5.33
C THR A 189 21.56 6.69 -5.79
N VAL A 190 21.54 5.55 -5.08
CA VAL A 190 22.24 4.34 -5.48
C VAL A 190 21.19 3.36 -6.01
N PRO A 191 21.34 2.83 -7.24
CA PRO A 191 20.38 1.87 -7.78
C PRO A 191 20.27 0.64 -6.89
N VAL A 192 19.05 0.12 -6.80
CA VAL A 192 18.75 -1.08 -6.03
C VAL A 192 18.71 -2.25 -7.00
N SER A 193 19.35 -3.36 -6.63
CA SER A 193 19.38 -4.58 -7.44
C SER A 193 18.09 -5.38 -7.26
N ASP A 194 17.63 -6.02 -8.34
CA ASP A 194 16.52 -6.99 -8.32
C ASP A 194 16.92 -8.35 -7.75
N ASP A 195 18.20 -8.57 -7.50
CA ASP A 195 18.67 -9.77 -6.81
C ASP A 195 18.57 -9.49 -5.30
N ALA A 196 17.57 -10.06 -4.61
CA ALA A 196 17.43 -9.90 -3.17
C ALA A 196 18.19 -10.98 -2.38
N LEU A 197 18.50 -10.67 -1.12
CA LEU A 197 19.01 -11.61 -0.15
C LEU A 197 17.98 -11.86 0.94
N TYR A 198 17.97 -13.08 1.48
CA TYR A 198 17.03 -13.48 2.53
C TYR A 198 17.77 -14.03 3.74
N GLU A 199 17.24 -13.78 4.93
CA GLU A 199 17.68 -14.48 6.14
C GLU A 199 17.15 -15.92 6.18
N SER A 200 15.89 -16.10 5.77
CA SER A 200 15.29 -17.42 5.66
C SER A 200 15.88 -18.18 4.47
N SER A 201 16.25 -19.45 4.69
CA SER A 201 16.68 -20.34 3.62
C SER A 201 15.55 -20.75 2.67
N ARG A 202 14.29 -20.41 3.00
CA ARG A 202 13.13 -20.60 2.12
C ARG A 202 12.85 -19.39 1.23
N GLU A 203 13.62 -18.32 1.35
CA GLU A 203 13.53 -17.11 0.51
C GLU A 203 12.07 -16.61 0.44
N GLU A 204 11.56 -16.30 -0.75
CA GLU A 204 10.19 -15.84 -0.96
C GLU A 204 9.11 -16.87 -0.57
N LYS A 205 9.48 -18.15 -0.40
CA LYS A 205 8.55 -19.25 -0.03
C LYS A 205 8.50 -19.50 1.48
N HIS A 206 9.09 -18.61 2.28
CA HIS A 206 8.85 -18.62 3.73
C HIS A 206 7.37 -18.33 4.01
N VAL A 207 6.78 -19.07 4.96
CA VAL A 207 5.38 -18.88 5.31
C VAL A 207 5.34 -17.93 6.50
N ASP A 208 4.76 -16.77 6.28
CA ASP A 208 4.56 -15.77 7.33
C ASP A 208 3.16 -15.91 7.94
N VAL A 209 2.98 -15.38 9.14
CA VAL A 209 1.69 -15.37 9.84
C VAL A 209 1.37 -13.97 10.32
N ALA A 210 0.10 -13.59 10.23
CA ALA A 210 -0.39 -12.34 10.80
C ALA A 210 -1.67 -12.57 11.58
N LEU A 211 -1.83 -11.86 12.69
CA LEU A 211 -2.99 -11.91 13.56
C LEU A 211 -3.37 -10.48 13.94
N ARG A 212 -4.65 -10.14 13.89
CA ARG A 212 -5.17 -8.89 14.45
C ARG A 212 -6.42 -9.16 15.26
N TYR A 213 -6.54 -8.49 16.40
CA TYR A 213 -7.78 -8.40 17.17
C TYR A 213 -8.20 -6.94 17.23
N SER A 214 -9.48 -6.66 17.01
CA SER A 214 -10.03 -5.32 17.20
C SER A 214 -11.39 -5.34 17.85
N GLN A 215 -11.69 -4.26 18.58
CA GLN A 215 -12.98 -4.11 19.24
C GLN A 215 -13.33 -2.63 19.42
N MET A 216 -14.61 -2.35 19.18
CA MET A 216 -15.21 -1.04 19.44
C MET A 216 -15.71 -0.96 20.89
N TYR A 217 -15.22 0.03 21.63
CA TYR A 217 -15.57 0.36 23.00
C TYR A 217 -16.22 1.75 23.06
N GLY A 218 -17.54 1.80 22.82
CA GLY A 218 -18.25 3.07 22.70
C GLY A 218 -17.77 3.82 21.46
N ASP A 219 -17.23 5.01 21.64
CA ASP A 219 -16.73 5.84 20.53
C ASP A 219 -15.27 5.55 20.13
N TRP A 220 -14.64 4.57 20.78
CA TRP A 220 -13.24 4.19 20.57
C TRP A 220 -13.12 2.83 19.88
N ASP A 221 -12.36 2.76 18.80
CA ASP A 221 -11.90 1.52 18.19
C ASP A 221 -10.45 1.25 18.60
N VAL A 222 -10.15 0.01 18.99
CA VAL A 222 -8.83 -0.41 19.46
C VAL A 222 -8.45 -1.70 18.76
N GLY A 223 -7.31 -1.68 18.07
CA GLY A 223 -6.70 -2.81 17.39
C GLY A 223 -5.35 -3.20 17.98
N LEU A 224 -5.10 -4.51 18.07
CA LEU A 224 -3.81 -5.09 18.38
C LEU A 224 -3.42 -6.04 17.25
N SER A 225 -2.25 -5.84 16.67
CA SER A 225 -1.76 -6.65 15.55
C SER A 225 -0.42 -7.31 15.85
N TYR A 226 -0.19 -8.45 15.22
CA TYR A 226 1.06 -9.18 15.23
C TYR A 226 1.36 -9.72 13.83
N LEU A 227 2.60 -9.54 13.37
CA LEU A 227 3.12 -10.21 12.19
C LEU A 227 4.46 -10.87 12.52
N GLY A 228 4.55 -12.18 12.25
CA GLY A 228 5.79 -12.94 12.33
C GLY A 228 6.16 -13.48 10.95
N GLY A 229 7.29 -13.04 10.40
CA GLY A 229 7.63 -13.38 9.01
C GLY A 229 8.79 -12.59 8.44
N THR A 230 8.81 -12.43 7.12
CA THR A 230 9.86 -11.70 6.39
C THR A 230 9.70 -10.17 6.53
N ASN A 231 10.76 -9.38 6.68
CA ASN A 231 10.61 -7.93 6.91
C ASN A 231 10.10 -7.19 5.68
N ARG A 232 9.01 -6.42 5.80
CA ARG A 232 8.46 -5.62 4.68
C ARG A 232 9.30 -4.37 4.38
N ASP A 233 10.17 -3.99 5.31
CA ASP A 233 11.21 -2.98 5.12
C ASP A 233 12.57 -3.68 4.97
N PRO A 234 13.10 -3.81 3.74
CA PRO A 234 14.39 -4.43 3.53
C PRO A 234 15.52 -3.58 4.12
N TYR A 235 16.53 -4.25 4.67
CA TYR A 235 17.83 -3.66 4.87
C TYR A 235 18.58 -3.62 3.53
N TYR A 236 19.61 -2.80 3.42
CA TYR A 236 20.39 -2.71 2.18
C TYR A 236 21.85 -3.04 2.43
N ARG A 237 22.39 -3.96 1.62
CA ARG A 237 23.82 -4.26 1.59
C ARG A 237 24.44 -3.64 0.35
N VAL A 238 25.49 -2.83 0.55
CA VAL A 238 26.22 -2.24 -0.57
C VAL A 238 27.05 -3.33 -1.25
N GLN A 239 26.84 -3.54 -2.55
CA GLN A 239 27.63 -4.47 -3.36
C GLN A 239 28.03 -3.79 -4.68
N GLY A 240 29.32 -3.46 -4.82
CA GLY A 240 29.79 -2.67 -5.95
C GLY A 240 29.13 -1.29 -5.99
N ASN A 241 28.39 -1.01 -7.06
CA ASN A 241 27.69 0.26 -7.27
C ASN A 241 26.17 0.16 -7.03
N GLN A 242 25.69 -0.93 -6.45
CA GLN A 242 24.26 -1.18 -6.21
C GLN A 242 23.98 -1.50 -4.74
N LEU A 243 22.74 -1.26 -4.33
CA LEU A 243 22.19 -1.72 -3.06
C LEU A 243 21.46 -3.04 -3.28
N LYS A 244 21.87 -4.09 -2.57
CA LYS A 244 21.19 -5.38 -2.58
C LYS A 244 20.18 -5.42 -1.42
N PRO A 245 18.86 -5.55 -1.67
CA PRO A 245 17.88 -5.73 -0.60
C PRO A 245 18.21 -6.97 0.23
N TYR A 246 18.08 -6.86 1.55
CA TYR A 246 18.21 -7.96 2.49
C TYR A 246 16.97 -8.03 3.37
N TYR A 247 16.18 -9.07 3.14
CA TYR A 247 14.97 -9.37 3.87
C TYR A 247 15.27 -10.25 5.07
N ALA A 248 15.44 -9.61 6.23
CA ALA A 248 15.55 -10.28 7.52
C ALA A 248 14.19 -10.85 7.97
N GLN A 249 14.18 -11.73 8.96
CA GLN A 249 12.96 -12.11 9.66
C GLN A 249 12.57 -11.02 10.66
N MET A 250 11.27 -10.88 10.95
CA MET A 250 10.71 -9.90 11.84
C MET A 250 9.64 -10.51 12.75
N GLN A 251 9.55 -9.98 13.96
CA GLN A 251 8.35 -9.98 14.78
C GLN A 251 7.89 -8.53 14.93
N HIS A 252 6.64 -8.25 14.60
CA HIS A 252 6.08 -6.91 14.63
C HIS A 252 4.79 -6.90 15.42
N PHE A 253 4.74 -6.05 16.44
CA PHE A 253 3.60 -5.85 17.31
C PHE A 253 3.07 -4.45 17.06
N GLY A 254 1.78 -4.33 16.76
CA GLY A 254 1.12 -3.05 16.50
C GLY A 254 -0.03 -2.80 17.47
N LEU A 255 -0.26 -1.52 17.74
CA LEU A 255 -1.42 -0.96 18.42
C LEU A 255 -1.97 0.15 17.54
N ASP A 256 -3.26 0.09 17.22
CA ASP A 256 -4.00 1.16 16.57
C ASP A 256 -5.20 1.56 17.43
N VAL A 257 -5.43 2.87 17.58
CA VAL A 257 -6.54 3.42 18.35
C VAL A 257 -7.14 4.60 17.61
N GLN A 258 -8.46 4.57 17.44
CA GLN A 258 -9.23 5.66 16.85
C GLN A 258 -10.40 6.03 17.75
N GLY A 259 -10.68 7.33 17.90
CA GLY A 259 -11.80 7.81 18.71
C GLY A 259 -12.56 8.94 18.06
N ILE A 260 -13.90 8.87 18.02
CA ILE A 260 -14.77 9.90 17.44
C ILE A 260 -15.50 10.65 18.55
N LEU A 261 -15.10 11.89 18.84
CA LEU A 261 -15.70 12.70 19.91
C LEU A 261 -16.27 13.99 19.35
N GLY A 262 -17.56 13.96 18.98
CA GLY A 262 -18.21 15.06 18.28
C GLY A 262 -17.54 15.29 16.92
N ASP A 263 -17.03 16.48 16.69
CA ASP A 263 -16.36 16.84 15.43
C ASP A 263 -14.86 16.50 15.40
N TRP A 264 -14.36 15.82 16.44
CA TRP A 264 -12.95 15.42 16.58
C TRP A 264 -12.76 13.94 16.31
N LEU A 265 -11.73 13.63 15.54
CA LEU A 265 -11.26 12.28 15.27
C LEU A 265 -9.83 12.15 15.81
N TRP A 266 -9.64 11.36 16.85
CA TRP A 266 -8.34 11.10 17.48
C TRP A 266 -7.74 9.81 16.94
N LYS A 267 -6.44 9.82 16.67
CA LYS A 267 -5.73 8.72 16.02
C LYS A 267 -4.40 8.44 16.72
N LEU A 268 -4.08 7.17 16.89
CA LEU A 268 -2.81 6.69 17.41
C LEU A 268 -2.45 5.37 16.73
N GLU A 269 -1.22 5.26 16.26
CA GLU A 269 -0.56 4.04 15.88
C GLU A 269 0.77 3.93 16.63
N SER A 270 1.10 2.73 17.11
CA SER A 270 2.40 2.45 17.70
C SER A 270 2.83 1.04 17.37
N ILE A 271 4.13 0.87 17.14
CA ILE A 271 4.72 -0.42 16.80
C ILE A 271 5.97 -0.71 17.61
N TYR A 272 6.22 -1.99 17.82
CA TYR A 272 7.52 -2.52 18.17
C TYR A 272 7.88 -3.63 17.18
N ARG A 273 9.03 -3.50 16.52
CA ARG A 273 9.56 -4.49 15.59
C ARG A 273 10.92 -4.99 16.06
N ASP A 274 11.06 -6.30 16.19
CA ASP A 274 12.31 -7.03 16.39
C ASP A 274 12.68 -7.73 15.09
N SER A 275 13.84 -7.41 14.51
CA SER A 275 14.34 -7.96 13.25
C SER A 275 15.88 -7.97 13.28
N TYR A 276 16.55 -7.60 12.19
CA TYR A 276 18.01 -7.41 12.21
C TYR A 276 18.43 -6.29 13.18
N ASP A 277 17.55 -5.31 13.36
CA ASP A 277 17.58 -4.32 14.43
C ASP A 277 16.23 -4.24 15.15
N ASN A 278 16.20 -3.49 16.26
CA ASN A 278 14.98 -3.20 16.99
C ASN A 278 14.49 -1.80 16.63
N HIS A 279 13.20 -1.68 16.33
CA HIS A 279 12.57 -0.44 15.95
C HIS A 279 11.29 -0.20 16.76
N THR A 280 11.04 1.05 17.14
CA THR A 280 9.82 1.49 17.79
C THR A 280 9.36 2.76 17.09
N GLY A 281 8.10 2.79 16.69
CA GLY A 281 7.49 3.94 16.03
C GLY A 281 6.21 4.35 16.75
N VAL A 282 5.92 5.64 16.72
CA VAL A 282 4.64 6.19 17.19
C VAL A 282 4.16 7.27 16.22
N ALA A 283 2.93 7.14 15.74
CA ALA A 283 2.22 8.17 14.99
C ALA A 283 0.94 8.52 15.76
N THR A 284 0.70 9.79 16.06
CA THR A 284 -0.54 10.20 16.75
C THR A 284 -0.98 11.57 16.29
N GLY A 285 -2.27 11.79 16.28
CA GLY A 285 -2.82 13.04 15.82
C GLY A 285 -4.31 13.15 16.02
N PHE A 286 -4.85 14.19 15.41
CA PHE A 286 -6.29 14.40 15.34
C PHE A 286 -6.69 15.06 14.04
N GLU A 287 -7.94 14.86 13.68
CA GLU A 287 -8.67 15.69 12.73
C GLU A 287 -9.81 16.42 13.44
N TYR A 288 -10.06 17.65 13.02
CA TYR A 288 -11.19 18.44 13.47
C TYR A 288 -11.91 19.03 12.27
N THR A 289 -13.23 18.83 12.21
CA THR A 289 -14.07 19.41 11.14
C THR A 289 -14.89 20.56 11.68
N TRP A 290 -14.61 21.77 11.20
CA TRP A 290 -15.47 22.93 11.45
C TRP A 290 -16.64 22.92 10.46
N VAL A 291 -17.75 22.32 10.89
CA VAL A 291 -18.98 22.21 10.08
C VAL A 291 -19.67 23.56 9.95
N GLY A 292 -20.12 23.90 8.73
CA GLY A 292 -20.82 25.15 8.44
C GLY A 292 -19.97 26.38 8.74
N ALA A 293 -18.68 26.30 8.41
CA ALA A 293 -17.71 27.33 8.70
C ALA A 293 -18.19 28.69 8.18
N LEU A 294 -18.08 29.72 9.03
CA LEU A 294 -18.50 31.10 8.71
C LEU A 294 -19.98 31.21 8.28
N GLU A 295 -20.87 30.40 8.87
CA GLU A 295 -22.32 30.37 8.53
C GLU A 295 -22.58 30.03 7.06
N SER A 296 -21.70 29.25 6.46
CA SER A 296 -21.78 28.87 5.04
C SER A 296 -22.08 27.38 4.87
N TYR A 297 -22.16 26.93 3.62
CA TYR A 297 -22.26 25.51 3.27
C TYR A 297 -20.90 24.82 3.20
N TRP A 298 -19.82 25.52 3.55
CA TRP A 298 -18.46 25.00 3.54
C TRP A 298 -18.11 24.37 4.88
N ASP A 299 -17.46 23.22 4.81
CA ASP A 299 -16.83 22.57 5.96
C ASP A 299 -15.30 22.71 5.81
N ILE A 300 -14.61 22.99 6.92
CA ILE A 300 -13.15 23.13 6.94
C ILE A 300 -12.56 22.05 7.85
N GLY A 301 -11.75 21.17 7.27
CA GLY A 301 -10.99 20.15 8.01
C GLY A 301 -9.60 20.66 8.42
N PHE A 302 -9.22 20.34 9.66
CA PHE A 302 -7.88 20.56 10.19
C PHE A 302 -7.30 19.21 10.58
N ILE A 303 -6.05 18.95 10.19
CA ILE A 303 -5.32 17.74 10.57
C ILE A 303 -3.98 18.14 11.21
N ALA A 304 -3.61 17.45 12.27
CA ALA A 304 -2.29 17.55 12.88
C ALA A 304 -1.84 16.17 13.34
N GLU A 305 -0.65 15.76 12.90
CA GLU A 305 -0.02 14.49 13.28
C GLU A 305 1.41 14.72 13.76
N TYR A 306 1.83 13.88 14.71
CA TYR A 306 3.17 13.78 15.26
C TYR A 306 3.70 12.38 15.04
N LEU A 307 4.91 12.29 14.48
CA LEU A 307 5.61 11.05 14.19
C LEU A 307 6.92 11.01 14.97
N TYR A 308 7.20 9.88 15.63
CA TYR A 308 8.44 9.55 16.34
C TYR A 308 9.03 8.25 15.80
#